data_AF-A0AAE0KI22-F1
#
_entry.id   AF-A0AAE0KI22-F1
#
_cell.length_a   1.000
_cell.length_b   1.000
_cell.length_c   1.000
_cell.angle_alpha   90.00
_cell.angle_beta   90.00
_cell.angle_gamma   90.00
#
_symmetry.space_group_name_H-M   'P 1'
#
loop_
_entity.id
_entity.type
_entity.pdbx_description
1 polymer ?
#
loop_
_entity_poly.entity_id
_entity_poly.type
_entity_poly.pdbx_seq_one_letter_code
_entity_poly.pdbx_strand_id
1 'polypeptide(L)'
;MILQQLMARVGPESKPCDYFDMTGGTSNGGLIAIMLGRLRMTVDECINAYTTLSDRVVEKKHHRFSIKGNLQGRFDAAELERAVKRILVERGLDEETLLLEGSPEAPCKVFVCATSKDAVCLMSYPSPRGRKHLLESTTIWQACRATSAATSFFDPIAIGPFGEWCSKFGGHRGSPQVMRS
;
A
#
# COMPACT_ATOMS: atom_id res chain seq x y z
N MET A 1 -19.92 -7.06 -1.02
CA MET A 1 -18.87 -6.94 -2.06
C MET A 1 -18.87 -8.16 -2.98
N ILE A 2 -18.55 -8.03 -4.27
CA ILE A 2 -18.53 -9.16 -5.24
C ILE A 2 -17.60 -10.29 -4.78
N LEU A 3 -16.40 -9.95 -4.29
CA LEU A 3 -15.43 -10.95 -3.82
C LEU A 3 -15.92 -11.74 -2.60
N GLN A 4 -16.66 -11.11 -1.69
CA GLN A 4 -17.26 -11.76 -0.52
C GLN A 4 -18.32 -12.79 -0.95
N GLN A 5 -19.17 -12.45 -1.92
CA GLN A 5 -20.17 -13.38 -2.46
C GLN A 5 -19.52 -14.58 -3.17
N LEU A 6 -18.41 -14.34 -3.88
CA LEU A 6 -17.67 -15.38 -4.58
C LEU A 6 -17.00 -16.34 -3.58
N MET A 7 -16.36 -15.82 -2.54
CA MET A 7 -15.73 -16.64 -1.51
C MET A 7 -16.73 -17.33 -0.59
N ALA A 8 -17.88 -16.71 -0.28
CA ALA A 8 -18.96 -17.35 0.46
C ALA A 8 -19.53 -18.59 -0.24
N ARG A 9 -19.49 -18.64 -1.58
CA ARG A 9 -19.87 -19.85 -2.35
C ARG A 9 -18.83 -20.96 -2.31
N VAL A 10 -17.58 -20.63 -2.03
CA VAL A 10 -16.48 -21.59 -1.90
C VAL A 10 -16.44 -22.14 -0.46
N GLY A 11 -16.52 -21.24 0.53
CA GLY A 11 -16.62 -21.57 1.94
C GLY A 11 -16.30 -20.34 2.80
N PRO A 12 -16.91 -20.20 3.99
CA PRO A 12 -16.81 -18.98 4.82
C PRO A 12 -15.38 -18.66 5.28
N GLU A 13 -14.55 -19.68 5.52
CA GLU A 13 -13.15 -19.51 5.96
C GLU A 13 -12.15 -19.56 4.79
N SER A 14 -12.64 -19.49 3.55
CA SER A 14 -11.79 -19.58 2.36
C SER A 14 -10.94 -18.32 2.20
N LYS A 15 -9.64 -18.51 2.01
CA LYS A 15 -8.71 -17.41 1.76
C LYS A 15 -8.55 -17.21 0.26
N PRO A 16 -8.69 -15.98 -0.26
CA PRO A 16 -8.47 -15.73 -1.68
C PRO A 16 -7.10 -16.19 -2.19
N CYS A 17 -6.05 -16.14 -1.35
CA CYS A 17 -4.71 -16.60 -1.73
C CYS A 17 -4.60 -18.10 -2.05
N ASP A 18 -5.61 -18.92 -1.70
CA ASP A 18 -5.61 -20.36 -2.00
C ASP A 18 -6.28 -20.67 -3.34
N TYR A 19 -7.00 -19.69 -3.92
CA TYR A 19 -7.77 -19.85 -5.16
C TYR A 19 -7.28 -18.94 -6.29
N PHE A 20 -6.58 -17.85 -5.96
CA PHE A 20 -6.01 -16.94 -6.93
C PHE A 20 -4.48 -17.06 -6.92
N ASP A 21 -3.90 -17.44 -8.05
CA ASP A 21 -2.44 -17.46 -8.23
C ASP A 21 -1.82 -16.06 -8.10
N MET A 22 -2.63 -15.01 -8.31
CA MET A 22 -2.18 -13.63 -8.24
C MET A 22 -3.31 -12.66 -7.85
N THR A 23 -3.00 -11.73 -6.97
CA THR A 23 -3.81 -10.53 -6.70
C THR A 23 -3.03 -9.27 -7.08
N GLY A 24 -3.76 -8.24 -7.48
CA GLY A 24 -3.14 -6.95 -7.63
C GLY A 24 -4.13 -5.81 -7.67
N GLY A 25 -3.61 -4.61 -7.46
CA GLY A 25 -4.44 -3.44 -7.36
C GLY A 25 -3.65 -2.13 -7.32
N THR A 26 -4.41 -1.05 -7.41
CA THR A 26 -3.91 0.33 -7.31
C THR A 26 -4.72 1.04 -6.22
N SER A 27 -4.08 1.95 -5.48
CA SER A 27 -4.73 2.70 -4.40
C SER A 27 -5.34 1.77 -3.34
N ASN A 28 -6.60 1.96 -2.95
CA ASN A 28 -7.30 1.09 -2.00
C ASN A 28 -7.30 -0.38 -2.45
N GLY A 29 -7.37 -0.62 -3.77
CA GLY A 29 -7.24 -1.97 -4.32
C GLY A 29 -5.87 -2.60 -4.07
N GLY A 30 -4.81 -1.80 -3.99
CA GLY A 30 -3.47 -2.26 -3.62
C GLY A 30 -3.37 -2.68 -2.15
N LEU A 31 -3.99 -1.91 -1.24
CA LEU A 31 -4.10 -2.28 0.17
C LEU A 31 -4.84 -3.61 0.33
N ILE A 32 -5.99 -3.75 -0.35
CA ILE A 32 -6.80 -4.97 -0.33
C ILE A 32 -6.02 -6.15 -0.93
N ALA A 33 -5.29 -5.95 -2.04
CA ALA A 33 -4.47 -6.99 -2.66
C ALA A 33 -3.38 -7.52 -1.70
N ILE A 34 -2.70 -6.62 -0.98
CA ILE A 34 -1.72 -6.98 0.04
C ILE A 34 -2.37 -7.75 1.19
N MET A 35 -3.51 -7.27 1.70
CA MET A 35 -4.21 -7.92 2.82
C MET A 35 -4.64 -9.36 2.46
N LEU A 36 -5.28 -9.53 1.30
CA LEU A 36 -5.81 -10.84 0.89
C LEU A 36 -4.72 -11.79 0.40
N GLY A 37 -3.73 -11.28 -0.35
CA GLY A 37 -2.67 -12.10 -0.93
C GLY A 37 -1.50 -12.30 0.03
N ARG A 38 -0.80 -11.20 0.37
CA ARG A 38 0.46 -11.24 1.11
C ARG A 38 0.25 -11.51 2.60
N LEU A 39 -0.79 -10.93 3.20
CA LEU A 39 -1.14 -11.21 4.60
C LEU A 39 -2.09 -12.40 4.75
N ARG A 40 -2.53 -13.01 3.64
CA ARG A 40 -3.39 -14.21 3.61
C ARG A 40 -4.67 -14.05 4.42
N MET A 41 -5.30 -12.88 4.34
CA MET A 41 -6.56 -12.58 5.03
C MET A 41 -7.75 -13.22 4.33
N THR A 42 -8.73 -13.65 5.12
CA THR A 42 -10.07 -13.90 4.59
C THR A 42 -10.70 -12.58 4.14
N VAL A 43 -11.78 -12.65 3.36
CA VAL A 43 -12.47 -11.43 2.92
C VAL A 43 -13.02 -10.64 4.11
N ASP A 44 -13.53 -11.33 5.13
CA ASP A 44 -14.10 -10.67 6.31
C ASP A 44 -13.01 -10.03 7.20
N GLU A 45 -11.87 -10.72 7.40
CA GLU A 45 -10.70 -10.13 8.05
C GLU A 45 -10.23 -8.87 7.33
N CYS A 46 -10.16 -8.91 6.00
CA CYS A 46 -9.75 -7.77 5.18
C CYS A 46 -10.73 -6.59 5.30
N ILE A 47 -12.04 -6.86 5.29
CA ILE A 47 -13.07 -5.82 5.45
C ILE A 47 -12.93 -5.16 6.83
N ASN A 48 -12.77 -5.94 7.89
CA ASN A 48 -12.65 -5.41 9.26
C ASN A 48 -11.35 -4.59 9.44
N ALA A 49 -10.23 -5.10 8.93
CA ALA A 49 -8.94 -4.41 8.97
C ALA A 49 -8.98 -3.11 8.16
N TYR A 50 -9.54 -3.16 6.94
CA TYR A 50 -9.65 -1.99 6.07
C TYR A 50 -10.60 -0.92 6.66
N THR A 51 -11.73 -1.33 7.22
CA THR A 51 -12.68 -0.40 7.87
C THR A 51 -12.00 0.32 9.04
N THR A 52 -11.34 -0.43 9.93
CA THR A 52 -10.58 0.15 11.06
C THR A 52 -9.47 1.10 10.60
N LEU A 53 -8.76 0.74 9.52
CA LEU A 53 -7.73 1.58 8.93
C LEU A 53 -8.32 2.86 8.34
N SER A 54 -9.40 2.74 7.57
CA SER A 54 -10.10 3.88 6.95
C SER A 54 -10.64 4.84 8.00
N ASP A 55 -11.29 4.33 9.05
CA ASP A 55 -11.87 5.16 10.12
C ASP A 55 -10.78 5.96 10.82
N ARG A 56 -9.66 5.35 11.20
CA ARG A 56 -8.55 6.07 11.86
C ARG A 56 -7.92 7.14 10.98
N VAL A 57 -7.83 6.86 9.68
CA VAL A 57 -7.25 7.79 8.70
C VAL A 57 -8.22 8.96 8.43
N VAL A 58 -9.54 8.75 8.55
CA VAL A 58 -10.58 9.78 8.37
C VAL A 58 -10.92 10.55 9.66
N GLU A 59 -10.96 9.91 10.83
CA GLU A 59 -11.31 10.51 12.13
C GLU A 59 -10.30 11.57 12.58
N LYS A 60 -8.98 11.34 12.39
CA LYS A 60 -7.97 12.36 12.72
C LYS A 60 -8.09 13.63 11.88
N LYS A 61 -8.80 13.57 10.75
CA LYS A 61 -9.13 14.74 9.95
C LYS A 61 -10.08 15.67 10.72
N HIS A 62 -11.14 15.13 11.32
CA HIS A 62 -12.11 15.91 12.10
C HIS A 62 -11.46 16.64 13.29
N HIS A 63 -10.50 15.99 13.96
CA HIS A 63 -9.81 16.58 15.09
C HIS A 63 -8.78 17.67 14.72
N ARG A 64 -8.30 17.70 13.46
CA ARG A 64 -7.40 18.74 12.92
C ARG A 64 -8.13 19.89 12.22
N PHE A 65 -9.45 19.78 12.02
CA PHE A 65 -10.28 20.81 11.37
C PHE A 65 -10.70 21.98 12.28
N SER A 66 -10.14 22.12 13.49
CA SER A 66 -10.45 23.25 14.37
C SER A 66 -9.37 24.36 14.29
N ILE A 67 -9.83 25.55 13.86
CA ILE A 67 -9.30 26.91 14.07
C ILE A 67 -8.54 27.66 12.94
N LYS A 68 -7.96 27.05 11.89
CA LYS A 68 -7.41 27.87 10.76
C LYS A 68 -7.64 27.24 9.38
N GLY A 69 -8.50 27.89 8.59
CA GLY A 69 -8.97 27.47 7.27
C GLY A 69 -7.90 27.46 6.17
N ASN A 70 -7.03 26.44 6.16
CA ASN A 70 -6.33 25.99 4.97
C ASN A 70 -6.73 24.56 4.66
N LEU A 71 -7.53 24.39 3.60
CA LEU A 71 -8.05 23.10 3.16
C LEU A 71 -6.97 22.33 2.38
N GLN A 72 -5.98 21.79 3.08
CA GLN A 72 -5.07 20.80 2.49
C GLN A 72 -5.45 19.44 3.06
N GLY A 73 -6.18 18.67 2.25
CA GLY A 73 -6.66 17.34 2.60
C GLY A 73 -5.53 16.34 2.77
N ARG A 74 -4.72 16.49 3.82
CA ARG A 74 -3.66 15.57 4.20
C ARG A 74 -4.29 14.42 4.94
N PHE A 75 -4.52 13.32 4.23
CA PHE A 75 -4.64 12.02 4.88
C PHE A 75 -3.32 11.78 5.61
N ASP A 76 -3.40 11.37 6.88
CA ASP A 76 -2.22 11.26 7.72
C ASP A 76 -1.40 10.04 7.31
N ALA A 77 -0.39 10.34 6.50
CA ALA A 77 0.69 9.49 6.11
C ALA A 77 1.22 8.58 7.24
N ALA A 78 1.46 9.17 8.42
CA ALA A 78 2.01 8.47 9.56
C ALA A 78 0.97 7.55 10.21
N GLU A 79 -0.31 7.88 10.12
CA GLU A 79 -1.39 7.00 10.60
C GLU A 79 -1.59 5.79 9.71
N LEU A 80 -1.51 5.96 8.39
CA LEU A 80 -1.57 4.81 7.48
C LEU A 80 -0.40 3.86 7.76
N GLU A 81 0.81 4.39 7.92
CA GLU A 81 1.97 3.59 8.31
C GLU A 81 1.74 2.86 9.64
N ARG A 82 1.33 3.57 10.70
CA ARG A 82 1.02 2.96 12.00
C ARG A 82 -0.09 1.91 11.91
N ALA A 83 -1.12 2.15 11.12
CA ALA A 83 -2.21 1.21 10.94
C ALA A 83 -1.74 -0.08 10.27
N VAL A 84 -0.95 0.03 9.19
CA VAL A 84 -0.39 -1.15 8.51
C VAL A 84 0.58 -1.89 9.42
N LYS A 85 1.47 -1.20 10.14
CA LYS A 85 2.40 -1.82 11.09
C LYS A 85 1.69 -2.60 12.20
N ARG A 86 0.60 -2.06 12.75
CA ARG A 86 -0.24 -2.79 13.72
C ARG A 86 -0.83 -4.07 13.13
N ILE A 87 -1.33 -4.01 11.90
CA ILE A 87 -1.86 -5.20 11.21
C ILE A 87 -0.74 -6.26 11.06
N LEU A 88 0.50 -5.86 10.76
CA LEU A 88 1.62 -6.80 10.69
C LEU A 88 1.88 -7.48 12.04
N VAL A 89 1.95 -6.71 13.12
CA VAL A 89 2.19 -7.23 14.48
C VAL A 89 1.05 -8.15 14.94
N GLU A 90 -0.21 -7.79 14.69
CA GLU A 90 -1.38 -8.62 15.00
C GLU A 90 -1.36 -9.97 14.25
N ARG A 91 -0.65 -10.03 13.12
CA ARG A 91 -0.45 -11.24 12.31
C ARG A 91 0.86 -11.97 12.65
N GLY A 92 1.59 -11.53 13.68
CA GLY A 92 2.87 -12.13 14.10
C GLY A 92 4.04 -11.83 13.15
N LEU A 93 3.95 -10.77 12.36
CA LEU A 93 5.00 -10.31 11.44
C LEU A 93 5.75 -9.11 12.02
N ASP A 94 7.00 -8.94 11.59
CA ASP A 94 7.81 -7.77 11.92
C ASP A 94 7.28 -6.52 11.20
N GLU A 95 7.38 -5.34 11.84
CA GLU A 95 6.92 -4.08 11.25
C GLU A 95 7.62 -3.74 9.92
N GLU A 96 8.86 -4.20 9.75
CA GLU A 96 9.68 -3.98 8.55
C GLU A 96 9.70 -5.21 7.62
N THR A 97 8.70 -6.10 7.75
CA THR A 97 8.52 -7.24 6.85
C THR A 97 8.49 -6.79 5.39
N LEU A 98 9.35 -7.43 4.58
CA LEU A 98 9.44 -7.17 3.15
C LEU A 98 8.17 -7.59 2.41
N LEU A 99 7.82 -6.83 1.37
CA LEU A 99 6.76 -7.20 0.43
C LEU A 99 7.13 -8.47 -0.33
N LEU A 100 8.42 -8.62 -0.68
CA LEU A 100 8.95 -9.82 -1.32
C LEU A 100 8.78 -11.02 -0.39
N GLU A 101 8.13 -12.04 -0.90
CA GLU A 101 7.95 -13.29 -0.18
C GLU A 101 9.20 -14.15 -0.38
N GLY A 102 9.86 -14.51 0.72
CA GLY A 102 11.12 -15.26 0.69
C GLY A 102 10.98 -16.71 0.18
N SER A 103 9.75 -17.23 0.08
CA SER A 103 9.49 -18.54 -0.51
C SER A 103 9.14 -18.41 -2.00
N PRO A 104 9.88 -19.08 -2.90
CA PRO A 104 9.53 -19.14 -4.33
C PRO A 104 8.21 -19.88 -4.60
N GLU A 105 7.67 -20.58 -3.61
CA GLU A 105 6.44 -21.37 -3.66
C GLU A 105 5.25 -20.65 -3.01
N ALA A 106 5.33 -19.33 -2.86
CA ALA A 106 4.21 -18.53 -2.38
C ALA A 106 2.93 -18.85 -3.21
N PRO A 107 1.83 -19.27 -2.57
CA PRO A 107 0.63 -19.73 -3.26
C PRO A 107 -0.08 -18.61 -4.04
N CYS A 108 0.12 -17.35 -3.61
CA CYS A 108 -0.48 -16.18 -4.25
C CYS A 108 0.56 -15.08 -4.45
N LYS A 109 0.77 -14.68 -5.70
CA LYS A 109 1.60 -13.54 -6.08
C LYS A 109 0.84 -12.24 -5.85
N VAL A 110 1.50 -11.21 -5.37
CA VAL A 110 0.89 -9.88 -5.19
C VAL A 110 1.66 -8.86 -6.00
N PHE A 111 0.94 -8.00 -6.72
CA PHE A 111 1.52 -6.79 -7.29
C PHE A 111 0.66 -5.57 -6.98
N VAL A 112 1.32 -4.46 -6.72
CA VAL A 112 0.66 -3.20 -6.38
C VAL A 112 1.22 -2.09 -7.25
N CYS A 113 0.33 -1.32 -7.86
CA CYS A 113 0.72 -0.17 -8.66
C CYS A 113 0.73 1.09 -7.79
N ALA A 114 1.80 1.88 -7.93
CA ALA A 114 1.94 3.21 -7.37
C ALA A 114 2.29 4.18 -8.51
N THR A 115 1.72 5.38 -8.48
CA THR A 115 2.01 6.41 -9.48
C THR A 115 3.11 7.33 -8.97
N SER A 116 4.25 7.32 -9.65
CA SER A 116 5.28 8.36 -9.58
C SER A 116 5.20 9.21 -10.87
N LYS A 117 6.33 9.73 -11.37
CA LYS A 117 6.47 10.26 -12.74
C LYS A 117 6.06 9.22 -13.79
N ASP A 118 6.33 7.95 -13.50
CA ASP A 118 5.87 6.77 -14.23
C ASP A 118 5.10 5.82 -13.30
N ALA A 119 4.25 4.95 -13.86
CA ALA A 119 3.60 3.90 -13.09
C ALA A 119 4.62 2.83 -12.67
N VAL A 120 4.78 2.63 -11.36
CA VAL A 120 5.69 1.64 -10.78
C VAL A 120 4.86 0.50 -10.19
N CYS A 121 5.23 -0.74 -10.51
CA CYS A 121 4.64 -1.93 -9.90
C CYS A 121 5.60 -2.50 -8.84
N LEU A 122 5.15 -2.55 -7.60
CA LEU A 122 5.80 -3.22 -6.48
C LEU A 122 5.27 -4.65 -6.41
N MET A 123 6.13 -5.66 -6.32
CA MET A 123 5.72 -7.07 -6.44
C MET A 123 6.23 -7.88 -5.25
N SER A 124 5.47 -8.88 -4.83
CA SER A 124 5.88 -9.85 -3.80
C SER A 124 6.70 -11.02 -4.36
N TYR A 125 7.02 -10.99 -5.66
CA TYR A 125 7.71 -12.04 -6.37
C TYR A 125 8.80 -11.48 -7.30
N PRO A 126 9.86 -12.24 -7.59
CA PRO A 126 10.88 -11.84 -8.56
C PRO A 126 10.27 -11.74 -9.96
N SER A 127 10.47 -10.61 -10.63
CA SER A 127 10.05 -10.42 -12.02
C SER A 127 11.24 -9.98 -12.87
N PRO A 128 11.47 -10.60 -14.05
CA PRO A 128 12.52 -10.17 -14.98
C PRO A 128 12.36 -8.71 -15.44
N ARG A 129 11.13 -8.19 -15.40
CA ARG A 129 10.78 -6.81 -15.76
C ARG A 129 10.66 -5.89 -14.54
N GLY A 130 10.76 -6.42 -13.32
CA GLY A 130 10.69 -5.66 -12.08
C GLY A 130 12.02 -4.97 -11.77
N ARG A 131 11.96 -3.78 -11.17
CA ARG A 131 13.16 -3.12 -10.64
C ARG A 131 13.66 -3.93 -9.43
N LYS A 132 14.69 -4.77 -9.62
CA LYS A 132 15.25 -5.66 -8.58
C LYS A 132 15.50 -4.97 -7.25
N HIS A 133 16.05 -3.77 -7.31
CA HIS A 133 16.31 -2.94 -6.14
C HIS A 133 15.05 -2.60 -5.32
N LEU A 134 13.91 -2.33 -5.97
CA LEU A 134 12.64 -2.11 -5.25
C LEU A 134 12.08 -3.41 -4.67
N LEU A 135 12.28 -4.53 -5.36
CA LEU A 135 11.81 -5.83 -4.88
C LEU A 135 12.52 -6.24 -3.59
N GLU A 136 13.82 -5.95 -3.46
CA GLU A 136 14.64 -6.42 -2.34
C GLU A 136 14.56 -5.53 -1.09
N SER A 137 14.05 -4.30 -1.21
CA SER A 137 14.06 -3.33 -0.10
C SER A 137 12.68 -2.83 0.35
N THR A 138 11.62 -3.09 -0.42
CA THR A 138 10.31 -2.51 -0.12
C THR A 138 9.60 -3.30 0.97
N THR A 139 9.30 -2.64 2.09
CA THR A 139 8.47 -3.22 3.14
C THR A 139 6.98 -3.15 2.78
N ILE A 140 6.17 -4.00 3.43
CA ILE A 140 4.73 -4.03 3.20
C ILE A 140 4.10 -2.65 3.46
N TRP A 141 4.49 -1.97 4.55
CA TRP A 141 3.94 -0.65 4.88
C TRP A 141 4.34 0.43 3.86
N GLN A 142 5.56 0.36 3.31
CA GLN A 142 6.00 1.27 2.24
C GLN A 142 5.17 1.07 0.98
N ALA A 143 4.91 -0.18 0.58
CA ALA A 143 4.06 -0.48 -0.57
C ALA A 143 2.63 0.05 -0.39
N CYS A 144 2.05 -0.16 0.80
CA CYS A 144 0.73 0.37 1.17
C CYS A 144 0.68 1.91 1.08
N ARG A 145 1.73 2.58 1.56
CA ARG A 145 1.82 4.06 1.50
C ARG A 145 1.95 4.55 0.06
N ALA A 146 2.80 3.90 -0.74
CA ALA A 146 3.06 4.30 -2.12
C ALA A 146 1.83 4.18 -3.01
N THR A 147 1.07 3.09 -2.86
CA THR A 147 -0.16 2.91 -3.64
C THR A 147 -1.24 3.91 -3.24
N SER A 148 -1.31 4.26 -1.94
CA SER A 148 -2.28 5.23 -1.42
C SER A 148 -1.94 6.68 -1.80
N ALA A 149 -0.65 6.99 -1.96
CA ALA A 149 -0.15 8.31 -2.39
C ALA A 149 -0.47 8.69 -3.85
N ALA A 150 -0.99 7.76 -4.65
CA ALA A 150 -1.54 8.06 -5.97
C ALA A 150 -2.81 8.92 -5.92
N THR A 151 -3.51 8.92 -4.79
CA THR A 151 -4.62 9.83 -4.55
C THR A 151 -4.05 11.15 -4.04
N SER A 152 -4.59 12.30 -4.47
CA SER A 152 -4.11 13.67 -4.13
C SER A 152 -4.25 14.06 -2.64
N PHE A 153 -4.17 13.07 -1.76
CA PHE A 153 -4.54 13.09 -0.36
C PHE A 153 -3.35 12.77 0.56
N PHE A 154 -2.31 12.07 0.10
CA PHE A 154 -1.16 11.75 0.93
C PHE A 154 0.11 12.45 0.44
N ASP A 155 1.01 12.74 1.39
CA ASP A 155 2.36 13.20 1.06
C ASP A 155 3.14 12.09 0.34
N PRO A 156 3.98 12.43 -0.66
CA PRO A 156 4.85 11.50 -1.36
C PRO A 156 5.68 10.62 -0.43
N ILE A 157 5.95 9.38 -0.85
CA ILE A 157 6.86 8.46 -0.14
C ILE A 157 8.07 8.13 -1.03
N ALA A 158 9.24 8.07 -0.38
CA ALA A 158 10.47 7.54 -0.99
C ALA A 158 10.56 6.03 -0.73
N ILE A 159 10.75 5.23 -1.77
CA ILE A 159 10.93 3.78 -1.66
C ILE A 159 12.31 3.37 -2.19
N GLY A 160 12.97 2.49 -1.45
CA GLY A 160 14.23 1.85 -1.79
C GLY A 160 15.50 2.65 -1.48
N PRO A 161 16.69 2.00 -1.51
CA PRO A 161 17.99 2.59 -1.14
C PRO A 161 18.37 3.91 -1.82
N PHE A 162 17.86 4.17 -3.02
CA PHE A 162 18.08 5.44 -3.74
C PHE A 162 16.99 6.50 -3.52
N GLY A 163 16.02 6.23 -2.66
CA GLY A 163 14.93 7.15 -2.34
C GLY A 163 14.05 7.48 -3.56
N GLU A 164 13.53 6.47 -4.26
CA GLU A 164 12.66 6.71 -5.41
C GLU A 164 11.36 7.39 -4.96
N TRP A 165 11.16 8.64 -5.38
CA TRP A 165 10.03 9.49 -4.98
C TRP A 165 8.75 9.12 -5.74
N CYS A 166 7.70 8.70 -5.03
CA CYS A 166 6.35 8.55 -5.60
C CYS A 166 5.54 9.82 -5.33
N SER A 167 5.45 10.74 -6.31
CA SER A 167 4.61 11.94 -6.25
C SER A 167 3.88 12.19 -7.59
N LYS A 168 2.82 13.01 -7.52
CA LYS A 168 1.81 13.26 -8.57
C LYS A 168 2.37 13.68 -9.94
N PHE A 169 1.60 13.32 -10.98
CA PHE A 169 1.56 13.88 -12.33
C PHE A 169 1.89 15.38 -12.44
N GLY A 170 2.67 15.69 -13.47
CA GLY A 170 3.14 16.98 -13.95
C GLY A 170 2.44 18.25 -13.44
N GLY A 171 3.24 19.09 -12.77
CA GLY A 171 3.04 20.52 -12.70
C GLY A 171 4.42 21.18 -12.71
N HIS A 172 4.79 21.83 -13.81
CA HIS A 172 5.95 22.72 -13.85
C HIS A 172 5.88 23.69 -12.66
N ARG A 173 6.87 23.62 -11.77
CA ARG A 173 7.39 24.77 -11.02
C ARG A 173 8.88 24.53 -10.75
N GLY A 174 9.68 25.51 -11.16
CA GLY A 174 11.10 25.40 -11.41
C GLY A 174 11.95 24.95 -10.24
N SER A 175 13.05 24.27 -10.59
CA SER A 175 14.24 24.15 -9.78
C SER A 175 14.75 25.53 -9.34
N PRO A 176 15.12 25.77 -8.08
CA PRO A 176 16.14 26.75 -7.78
C PRO A 176 17.45 26.18 -8.33
N GLN A 177 17.92 26.73 -9.44
CA GLN A 177 19.30 26.54 -9.86
C GLN A 177 20.18 27.18 -8.80
N VAL A 178 20.94 26.37 -8.06
CA VAL A 178 22.11 26.86 -7.34
C VAL A 178 23.21 27.04 -8.38
N MET A 179 23.27 28.26 -8.92
CA MET A 179 24.42 28.74 -9.69
C MET A 179 25.60 28.78 -8.72
N ARG A 180 26.57 27.88 -8.90
CA ARG A 180 27.91 28.07 -8.33
C ARG A 180 28.67 28.96 -9.31
N SER A 181 29.07 30.13 -8.83
CA SER A 181 30.11 30.99 -9.42
C SER A 181 31.46 30.28 -9.41
#